data_AF-A0A1G0R2Y0-F1
#
_entry.id   AF-A0A1G0R2Y0-F1
#
_cell.length_a   1.000
_cell.length_b   1.000
_cell.length_c   1.000
_cell.angle_alpha   90.00
_cell.angle_beta   90.00
_cell.angle_gamma   90.00
#
_symmetry.space_group_name_H-M   'P 1'
#
loop_
_entity.id
_entity.type
_entity.pdbx_description
1 polymer ?
#
loop_
_entity_poly.entity_id
_entity_poly.type
_entity_poly.pdbx_seq_one_letter_code
_entity_poly.pdbx_strand_id
1 'polypeptide(L)'
;MAKIKKKSKSTYESPFKNYWEKNNYLIIGVGLFVLILGFVLMAQGPWDNPVSLSISPLVLLIAYLIIFPVAILYKKKKIKSDAENDIGEDKR
;
A
#
# COMPACT_ATOMS: atom_id res chain seq x y z
N MET A 1 -31.03 42.51 11.97
CA MET A 1 -29.63 42.25 11.56
C MET A 1 -29.53 40.82 11.04
N ALA A 2 -29.34 40.61 9.73
CA ALA A 2 -29.27 39.27 9.15
C ALA A 2 -27.86 38.69 9.29
N LYS A 3 -27.73 37.49 9.89
CA LYS A 3 -26.46 36.77 9.97
C LYS A 3 -26.14 36.14 8.62
N ILE A 4 -25.15 36.67 7.93
CA ILE A 4 -24.63 36.12 6.68
C ILE A 4 -23.84 34.85 7.02
N LYS A 5 -24.40 33.67 6.72
CA LYS A 5 -23.69 32.38 6.85
C LYS A 5 -22.57 32.34 5.81
N LYS A 6 -21.33 32.45 6.27
CA LYS A 6 -20.11 32.33 5.44
C LYS A 6 -20.07 30.92 4.86
N LYS A 7 -20.25 30.78 3.53
CA LYS A 7 -20.17 29.51 2.82
C LYS A 7 -18.76 28.96 3.00
N SER A 8 -18.61 27.84 3.71
CA SER A 8 -17.32 27.19 3.94
C SER A 8 -16.71 26.86 2.58
N LYS A 9 -15.47 27.32 2.34
CA LYS A 9 -14.75 27.02 1.10
C LYS A 9 -14.59 25.50 1.00
N SER A 10 -15.17 24.91 -0.04
CA SER A 10 -14.91 23.53 -0.43
C SER A 10 -13.41 23.36 -0.64
N THR A 11 -12.74 22.71 0.30
CA THR A 11 -11.34 22.32 0.11
C THR A 11 -11.35 21.18 -0.88
N TYR A 12 -10.86 21.42 -2.10
CA TYR A 12 -10.66 20.38 -3.09
C TYR A 12 -9.57 19.45 -2.57
N GLU A 13 -9.98 18.41 -1.85
CA GLU A 13 -9.08 17.34 -1.43
C GLU A 13 -8.62 16.61 -2.69
N SER A 14 -7.31 16.63 -2.96
CA SER A 14 -6.75 15.91 -4.10
C SER A 14 -7.13 14.43 -4.01
N PRO A 15 -7.58 13.81 -5.12
CA PRO A 15 -7.90 12.38 -5.15
C PRO A 15 -6.68 11.50 -4.83
N PHE A 16 -5.48 12.09 -4.78
CA PHE A 16 -4.21 11.42 -4.48
C PHE A 16 -3.74 11.53 -3.01
N LYS A 17 -4.46 12.24 -2.14
CA LYS A 17 -4.05 12.45 -0.74
C LYS A 17 -3.97 11.15 0.08
N ASN A 18 -4.78 10.16 -0.28
CA ASN A 18 -4.96 8.89 0.42
C ASN A 18 -4.05 7.75 -0.07
N TYR A 19 -3.18 7.97 -1.05
CA TYR A 19 -2.22 6.96 -1.51
C TYR A 19 -1.01 6.83 -0.57
N TRP A 20 -0.68 7.91 0.16
CA TRP A 20 0.48 7.99 1.04
C TRP A 20 0.17 7.60 2.49
N GLU A 21 -0.71 6.61 2.68
CA GLU A 21 -1.01 6.03 3.99
C GLU A 21 0.17 5.21 4.52
N LYS A 22 0.37 5.19 5.85
CA LYS A 22 1.48 4.46 6.51
C LYS A 22 1.50 2.97 6.16
N ASN A 23 0.32 2.38 5.92
CA ASN A 23 0.19 0.98 5.54
C ASN A 23 0.72 0.70 4.12
N ASN A 24 0.51 1.63 3.18
CA ASN A 24 1.00 1.47 1.80
C ASN A 24 2.53 1.54 1.76
N TYR A 25 3.15 2.37 2.60
CA TYR A 25 4.60 2.40 2.76
C TYR A 25 5.20 1.04 3.18
N LEU A 26 4.49 0.28 4.01
CA LEU A 26 4.94 -1.06 4.42
C LEU A 26 4.95 -2.02 3.23
N ILE A 27 3.92 -1.97 2.38
CA ILE A 27 3.83 -2.81 1.17
C ILE A 27 4.91 -2.42 0.15
N ILE A 28 5.17 -1.11 -0.01
CA ILE A 28 6.29 -0.61 -0.84
C ILE A 28 7.63 -1.15 -0.29
N GLY A 29 7.83 -1.12 1.03
CA GLY A 29 9.05 -1.66 1.66
C GLY A 29 9.26 -3.14 1.39
N VAL A 30 8.19 -3.95 1.45
CA VAL A 30 8.24 -5.37 1.06
C VAL A 30 8.56 -5.53 -0.41
N GLY A 31 7.95 -4.73 -1.30
CA GLY A 31 8.28 -4.74 -2.73
C GLY A 31 9.74 -4.40 -3.02
N LEU A 32 10.30 -3.44 -2.29
CA LEU A 32 11.71 -3.08 -2.40
C LEU A 32 12.62 -4.23 -1.95
N PHE A 33 12.25 -4.93 -0.87
CA PHE A 33 12.99 -6.10 -0.41
C PHE A 33 12.99 -7.24 -1.43
N VAL A 34 11.83 -7.52 -2.04
CA VAL A 34 11.71 -8.53 -3.12
C VAL A 34 12.53 -8.12 -4.35
N LEU A 35 12.54 -6.83 -4.70
CA LEU A 35 13.33 -6.30 -5.80
C LEU A 35 14.83 -6.50 -5.55
N ILE A 36 15.31 -6.18 -4.35
CA ILE A 36 16.71 -6.42 -3.95
C ILE A 36 17.03 -7.91 -4.02
N LEU A 37 16.16 -8.79 -3.51
CA LEU A 37 16.34 -10.24 -3.60
C LEU A 37 16.45 -10.71 -5.05
N GLY A 38 15.62 -10.21 -5.96
CA GLY A 38 15.69 -10.52 -7.38
C GLY A 38 17.04 -10.13 -8.01
N PHE A 39 17.55 -8.94 -7.67
CA PHE A 39 18.87 -8.51 -8.10
C PHE A 39 20.01 -9.32 -7.48
N VAL A 40 19.89 -9.72 -6.21
CA VAL A 40 20.88 -10.59 -5.56
C VAL A 40 20.89 -11.98 -6.21
N LEU A 41 19.72 -12.56 -6.52
CA LEU A 41 19.64 -13.81 -7.27
C LEU A 41 20.33 -13.70 -8.63
N MET A 42 20.17 -12.57 -9.32
CA MET A 42 20.86 -12.29 -10.57
C MET A 42 22.39 -12.21 -10.39
N ALA A 43 22.86 -11.65 -9.28
CA ALA A 43 24.28 -11.46 -8.99
C ALA A 43 25.01 -12.74 -8.52
N GLN A 44 24.30 -13.75 -8.03
CA GLN A 44 24.91 -14.97 -7.46
C GLN A 44 25.16 -16.08 -8.49
N GLY A 45 24.50 -16.05 -9.65
CA GLY A 45 24.60 -17.11 -10.66
C GLY A 45 25.63 -16.83 -11.76
N PRO A 46 26.39 -17.84 -12.23
CA PRO A 46 27.08 -17.76 -13.52
C PRO A 46 26.08 -17.37 -14.61
N TRP A 47 26.52 -16.63 -15.63
CA TRP A 47 25.70 -16.24 -16.77
C TRP A 47 25.12 -17.43 -17.57
N ASP A 48 25.55 -18.67 -17.29
CA ASP A 48 25.06 -19.89 -17.95
C ASP A 48 23.93 -20.57 -17.17
N ASN A 49 23.65 -20.14 -15.94
CA ASN A 49 22.69 -20.81 -15.09
C ASN A 49 21.27 -20.32 -15.45
N PRO A 50 20.35 -21.20 -15.85
CA PRO A 50 18.96 -20.83 -16.19
C PRO A 50 18.22 -20.12 -15.06
N VAL A 51 18.66 -20.29 -13.81
CA VAL A 51 18.12 -19.56 -12.66
C VAL A 51 18.38 -18.05 -12.75
N SER A 52 19.58 -17.65 -13.17
CA SER A 52 19.90 -16.21 -13.30
C SER A 52 19.23 -15.60 -14.54
N LEU A 53 19.14 -16.37 -15.62
CA LEU A 53 18.58 -15.93 -16.91
C LEU A 53 17.05 -15.87 -16.95
N SER A 54 16.35 -16.77 -16.23
CA SER A 54 14.89 -16.88 -16.31
C SER A 54 14.19 -16.58 -14.99
N ILE A 55 14.73 -17.06 -13.86
CA ILE A 55 14.08 -16.84 -12.55
C ILE A 55 14.26 -15.39 -12.09
N SER A 56 15.43 -14.78 -12.25
CA SER A 56 15.63 -13.38 -11.82
C SER A 56 14.71 -12.40 -12.55
N PRO A 57 14.64 -12.37 -13.90
CA PRO A 57 13.70 -11.47 -14.57
C PRO A 57 12.24 -11.72 -14.20
N LEU A 58 11.86 -12.97 -13.91
CA LEU A 58 10.51 -13.32 -13.49
C LEU A 58 10.17 -12.78 -12.09
N VAL A 59 11.11 -12.85 -11.14
CA VAL A 59 10.94 -12.27 -9.80
C VAL A 59 10.83 -10.75 -9.87
N LEU A 60 11.69 -10.10 -10.67
CA LEU A 60 11.59 -8.66 -10.92
C LEU A 60 10.26 -8.29 -11.59
N LEU A 61 9.79 -9.10 -12.55
CA LEU A 61 8.50 -8.91 -13.20
C LEU A 61 7.38 -8.93 -12.14
N ILE A 62 7.33 -9.94 -11.27
CA ILE A 62 6.30 -10.04 -10.23
C ILE A 62 6.36 -8.83 -9.28
N ALA A 63 7.56 -8.41 -8.88
CA ALA A 63 7.74 -7.22 -8.05
C ALA A 63 7.12 -5.99 -8.73
N TYR A 64 7.45 -5.75 -10.00
CA TYR A 64 7.03 -4.56 -10.73
C TYR A 64 5.58 -4.58 -11.18
N LEU A 65 5.05 -5.74 -11.59
CA LEU A 65 3.72 -5.88 -12.18
C LEU A 65 2.62 -6.20 -11.15
N ILE A 66 2.99 -6.76 -9.99
CA ILE A 66 2.02 -7.14 -8.96
C ILE A 66 2.27 -6.32 -7.69
N ILE A 67 3.48 -6.37 -7.13
CA ILE A 67 3.72 -5.79 -5.80
C ILE A 67 3.63 -4.27 -5.82
N PHE A 68 4.26 -3.59 -6.77
CA PHE A 68 4.17 -2.12 -6.88
C PHE A 68 2.74 -1.61 -7.16
N PRO A 69 1.98 -2.17 -8.11
CA PRO A 69 0.60 -1.77 -8.35
C PRO A 69 -0.30 -2.02 -7.15
N VAL A 70 -0.17 -3.16 -6.49
CA VAL A 70 -0.92 -3.46 -5.26
C VAL A 70 -0.50 -2.50 -4.14
N ALA A 71 0.78 -2.21 -3.97
CA ALA A 71 1.26 -1.27 -2.96
C ALA A 71 0.69 0.14 -3.14
N ILE A 72 0.44 0.55 -4.39
CA ILE A 72 -0.13 1.86 -4.72
C ILE A 72 -1.67 1.84 -4.61
N LEU A 73 -2.33 0.78 -5.12
CA LEU A 73 -3.78 0.70 -5.24
C LEU A 73 -4.48 0.19 -3.96
N TYR A 74 -3.76 -0.53 -3.10
CA TYR A 74 -4.35 -1.11 -1.89
C TYR A 74 -4.77 0.00 -0.93
N LYS A 75 -6.08 0.16 -0.74
CA LYS A 75 -6.65 1.11 0.21
C LYS A 75 -7.24 0.31 1.36
N LYS A 76 -6.61 0.40 2.54
CA LYS A 76 -7.16 -0.23 3.75
C LYS A 76 -8.46 0.49 4.11
N LYS A 77 -9.61 -0.15 3.89
CA LYS A 77 -10.87 0.29 4.49
C LYS A 77 -10.68 0.23 6.00
N LYS A 78 -10.70 1.38 6.70
CA LYS A 78 -10.77 1.37 8.16
C LYS A 78 -12.09 0.68 8.53
N ILE A 79 -12.02 -0.60 8.87
CA ILE A 79 -13.09 -1.25 9.61
C ILE A 79 -13.06 -0.55 10.96
N LYS A 80 -14.01 0.37 11.15
CA LYS A 80 -14.26 0.96 12.46
C LYS A 80 -14.81 -0.17 13.32
N SER A 81 -13.92 -0.82 14.06
CA SER A 81 -14.26 -1.76 15.12
C SER A 81 -14.72 -0.98 16.35
N ASP A 82 -15.75 -0.14 16.18
CA ASP A 82 -16.36 0.67 17.24
C ASP A 82 -17.73 0.09 17.65
N ALA A 83 -18.08 -1.13 17.23
CA ALA A 83 -19.43 -1.71 17.39
C ALA A 83 -19.54 -2.86 18.42
N GLU A 84 -18.52 -3.12 19.24
CA GLU A 84 -18.49 -4.25 20.18
C GLU A 84 -18.38 -3.83 21.66
N ASN A 85 -18.46 -2.53 22.00
CA ASN A 85 -18.33 -2.08 23.40
C ASN A 85 -19.61 -1.49 24.02
N ASP A 86 -20.70 -1.32 23.26
CA ASP A 86 -21.96 -0.72 23.76
C ASP A 86 -22.99 -1.73 24.33
N ILE A 87 -22.71 -3.04 24.32
CA ILE A 87 -23.64 -4.06 24.84
C ILE A 87 -23.40 -4.35 26.34
N GLY A 88 -22.31 -3.84 26.92
CA GLY A 88 -21.88 -4.15 28.29
C GLY A 88 -22.40 -3.22 29.40
N GLU A 89 -22.97 -2.06 29.07
CA GLU A 89 -23.26 -1.01 30.07
C GLU A 89 -24.75 -0.88 30.47
N ASP A 90 -25.69 -1.50 29.73
CA ASP A 90 -27.14 -1.42 30.01
C ASP A 90 -27.67 -2.52 30.98
N LYS A 91 -26.81 -3.07 31.84
CA LYS A 91 -27.22 -4.08 32.84
C LYS A 91 -26.53 -3.92 34.21
N ARG A 92 -26.54 -2.71 34.78
CA ARG A 92 -26.34 -2.52 36.23
C ARG A 92 -27.22 -1.43 36.79
#